data_AF-L1ID71-F1
#
_entry.id   AF-L1ID71-F1
#
_cell.length_a   1.000
_cell.length_b   1.000
_cell.length_c   1.000
_cell.angle_alpha   90.00
_cell.angle_beta   90.00
_cell.angle_gamma   90.00
#
_symmetry.space_group_name_H-M   'P 1'
#
loop_
_entity.id
_entity.type
_entity.pdbx_description
1 polymer ?
#
loop_
_entity_poly.entity_id
_entity_poly.type
_entity_poly.pdbx_seq_one_letter_code
_entity_poly.pdbx_strand_id
1 'polypeptide(L)'
;MSLGDDDAFSDAGFQDYIAKAPQRLLTHIREGTSDEESRTMIRKCIAELEQQQIFPFDVNFFNFAVSGDWQLLYSTSRLLSPDTNLKVRDIRSRIDGGARELVHQARWEYREDVTGQAEELRTRGLFEVKCSYNMSEAPSVPTRMIISVEELRLTPEPLNRPPKNPEALVGALQRALPKEFFDPDEALMDTTYLDPQVRLVCYLGKRFAGVRHVYCRPEPEKEVERWSTSE
;
A
#
# COMPACT_ATOMS: atom_id res chain seq x y z
N MET A 1 -23.70 -42.92 -30.83
CA MET A 1 -22.58 -42.11 -30.31
C MET A 1 -23.20 -40.86 -29.72
N SER A 2 -23.33 -40.82 -28.40
CA SER A 2 -23.75 -39.61 -27.69
C SER A 2 -22.57 -38.66 -27.74
N LEU A 3 -22.75 -37.50 -28.35
CA LEU A 3 -21.82 -36.39 -28.22
C LEU A 3 -21.82 -36.01 -26.73
N GLY A 4 -20.62 -36.01 -26.15
CA GLY A 4 -20.43 -35.68 -24.75
C GLY A 4 -20.94 -34.28 -24.48
N ASP A 5 -21.58 -34.14 -23.32
CA ASP A 5 -21.93 -32.86 -22.73
C ASP A 5 -20.66 -31.99 -22.69
N ASP A 6 -20.62 -30.99 -23.56
CA ASP A 6 -19.75 -29.84 -23.39
C ASP A 6 -20.11 -29.25 -22.02
N ASP A 7 -19.18 -29.37 -21.07
CA ASP A 7 -19.22 -28.70 -19.77
C ASP A 7 -19.33 -27.20 -20.04
N ALA A 8 -20.59 -26.74 -20.18
CA ALA A 8 -20.92 -25.35 -20.24
C ALA A 8 -20.40 -24.73 -18.95
N PHE A 9 -19.36 -23.91 -19.07
CA PHE A 9 -18.97 -22.95 -18.05
C PHE A 9 -20.20 -22.10 -17.78
N SER A 10 -21.02 -22.52 -16.81
CA SER A 10 -22.31 -21.89 -16.56
C SER A 10 -22.08 -20.43 -16.20
N ASP A 11 -22.96 -19.53 -16.65
CA ASP A 11 -22.89 -18.11 -16.30
C ASP A 11 -22.75 -17.90 -14.78
N ALA A 12 -23.37 -18.78 -13.98
CA ALA A 12 -23.24 -18.79 -12.53
C ALA A 12 -21.81 -19.08 -12.04
N GLY A 13 -21.12 -20.05 -12.66
CA GLY A 13 -19.73 -20.38 -12.34
C GLY A 13 -18.75 -19.27 -12.73
N PHE A 14 -19.00 -18.59 -13.85
CA PHE A 14 -18.22 -17.42 -14.25
C PHE A 14 -18.42 -16.22 -13.31
N GLN A 15 -19.66 -15.93 -12.91
CA GLN A 15 -19.96 -14.85 -11.96
C GLN A 15 -19.32 -15.11 -10.58
N ASP A 16 -19.38 -16.35 -10.07
CA ASP A 16 -18.71 -16.73 -8.82
C ASP A 16 -17.19 -16.61 -8.93
N TYR A 17 -16.62 -16.96 -10.09
CA TYR A 17 -15.19 -16.76 -10.35
C TYR A 17 -14.83 -15.27 -10.31
N ILE A 18 -15.57 -14.39 -10.96
CA ILE A 18 -15.30 -12.95 -10.96
C ILE A 18 -15.44 -12.36 -9.54
N ALA A 19 -16.47 -12.74 -8.80
CA ALA A 19 -16.72 -12.26 -7.44
C ALA A 19 -15.59 -12.62 -6.45
N LYS A 20 -14.87 -13.71 -6.69
CA LYS A 20 -13.74 -14.17 -5.86
C LYS A 20 -12.40 -13.58 -6.26
N ALA A 21 -12.34 -12.75 -7.31
CA ALA A 21 -11.07 -12.18 -7.80
C ALA A 21 -10.26 -11.40 -6.74
N PRO A 22 -10.87 -10.54 -5.88
CA PRO A 22 -10.13 -9.84 -4.84
C PRO A 22 -9.48 -10.81 -3.85
N GLN A 23 -10.23 -11.84 -3.43
CA GLN A 23 -9.72 -12.84 -2.50
C GLN A 23 -8.57 -13.65 -3.10
N ARG A 24 -8.63 -14.00 -4.39
CA ARG A 24 -7.52 -14.66 -5.10
C ARG A 24 -6.26 -13.78 -5.10
N LEU A 25 -6.39 -12.49 -5.41
CA LEU A 25 -5.27 -11.56 -5.38
C LEU A 25 -4.63 -11.51 -3.98
N LEU A 26 -5.45 -11.37 -2.94
CA LEU A 26 -4.97 -11.33 -1.56
C LEU A 26 -4.27 -12.64 -1.16
N THR A 27 -4.82 -13.78 -1.54
CA THR A 27 -4.20 -15.10 -1.31
C THR A 27 -2.83 -15.17 -1.97
N HIS A 28 -2.72 -14.83 -3.26
CA HIS A 28 -1.43 -14.84 -3.97
C HIS A 28 -0.41 -13.85 -3.38
N ILE A 29 -0.83 -12.69 -2.89
CA ILE A 29 0.09 -11.75 -2.23
C ILE A 29 0.55 -12.27 -0.87
N ARG A 30 -0.34 -12.90 -0.10
CA ARG A 30 -0.05 -13.40 1.26
C ARG A 30 0.78 -14.68 1.25
N GLU A 31 0.49 -15.60 0.33
CA GLU A 31 1.20 -16.87 0.16
C GLU A 31 2.44 -16.74 -0.72
N GLY A 32 2.53 -15.64 -1.48
CA GLY A 32 3.52 -15.45 -2.54
C GLY A 32 4.95 -15.61 -2.08
N THR A 33 5.64 -16.56 -2.71
CA THR A 33 7.09 -16.64 -2.80
C THR A 33 7.59 -15.50 -3.71
N SER A 34 8.85 -15.08 -3.55
CA SER A 34 9.43 -14.03 -4.40
C SER A 34 9.74 -14.48 -5.85
N ASP A 35 9.11 -15.55 -6.32
CA ASP A 35 9.33 -16.15 -7.64
C ASP A 35 8.52 -15.47 -8.75
N GLU A 36 8.90 -15.77 -9.99
CA GLU A 36 8.34 -15.10 -11.17
C GLU A 36 6.92 -15.58 -11.50
N GLU A 37 6.57 -16.81 -11.12
CA GLU A 37 5.23 -17.35 -11.31
C GLU A 37 4.21 -16.63 -10.41
N SER A 38 4.53 -16.45 -9.13
CA SER A 38 3.69 -15.69 -8.19
C SER A 38 3.50 -14.24 -8.66
N ARG A 39 4.57 -13.59 -9.14
CA ARG A 39 4.48 -12.24 -9.73
C ARG A 39 3.59 -12.18 -10.95
N THR A 40 3.67 -13.20 -11.82
CA THR A 40 2.83 -13.30 -13.01
C THR A 40 1.35 -13.45 -12.63
N MET A 41 1.05 -14.28 -11.63
CA MET A 41 -0.32 -14.48 -11.15
C MET A 41 -0.89 -13.22 -10.49
N ILE A 42 -0.10 -12.50 -9.68
CA ILE A 42 -0.50 -11.21 -9.11
C ILE A 42 -0.85 -10.20 -10.21
N ARG A 43 0.00 -10.08 -11.25
CA ARG A 43 -0.26 -9.17 -12.38
C ARG A 43 -1.53 -9.53 -13.14
N LYS A 44 -1.79 -10.83 -13.37
CA LYS A 44 -3.03 -11.30 -14.01
C LYS A 44 -4.26 -10.93 -13.16
N CYS A 45 -4.22 -11.18 -11.86
CA CYS A 45 -5.32 -10.82 -10.96
C CYS A 45 -5.57 -9.30 -10.93
N ILE A 46 -4.51 -8.48 -10.90
CA ILE A 46 -4.64 -7.02 -11.00
C ILE A 46 -5.34 -6.63 -12.31
N ALA A 47 -4.89 -7.17 -13.44
CA ALA A 47 -5.50 -6.87 -14.74
C ALA A 47 -6.97 -7.30 -14.82
N GLU A 48 -7.32 -8.47 -14.27
CA GLU A 48 -8.71 -8.94 -14.16
C GLU A 48 -9.59 -7.98 -13.36
N LEU A 49 -9.10 -7.48 -12.23
CA LEU A 49 -9.84 -6.51 -11.39
C LEU A 49 -10.00 -5.17 -12.09
N GLU A 50 -8.95 -4.65 -12.73
CA GLU A 50 -9.01 -3.39 -13.50
C GLU A 50 -10.00 -3.48 -14.67
N GLN A 51 -10.17 -4.66 -15.29
CA GLN A 51 -11.15 -4.88 -16.36
C GLN A 51 -12.60 -4.84 -15.87
N GLN A 52 -12.86 -5.10 -14.59
CA GLN A 52 -14.22 -5.02 -14.05
C GLN A 52 -14.73 -3.57 -13.94
N GLN A 53 -13.83 -2.57 -14.00
CA GLN A 53 -14.16 -1.15 -13.92
C GLN A 53 -15.02 -0.78 -12.70
N ILE A 54 -14.81 -1.48 -11.58
CA ILE A 54 -15.45 -1.18 -10.30
C ILE A 54 -14.68 -0.06 -9.62
N PHE A 55 -14.96 1.17 -10.02
CA PHE A 55 -14.43 2.35 -9.36
C PHE A 55 -15.50 3.46 -9.35
N PRO A 56 -15.50 4.34 -8.33
CA PRO A 56 -16.47 5.41 -8.24
C PRO A 56 -16.19 6.51 -9.29
N PHE A 57 -17.25 7.02 -9.91
CA PHE A 57 -17.19 8.14 -10.85
C PHE A 57 -17.53 9.49 -10.21
N ASP A 58 -18.25 9.46 -9.07
CA ASP A 58 -18.57 10.65 -8.31
C ASP A 58 -17.48 10.94 -7.27
N VAL A 59 -17.03 12.20 -7.22
CA VAL A 59 -15.94 12.65 -6.33
C VAL A 59 -16.31 12.50 -4.86
N ASN A 60 -17.56 12.80 -4.48
CA ASN A 60 -17.98 12.74 -3.08
C ASN A 60 -18.07 11.29 -2.62
N PHE A 61 -18.67 10.41 -3.43
CA PHE A 61 -18.71 8.99 -3.15
C PHE A 61 -17.31 8.36 -3.16
N PHE A 62 -16.42 8.77 -4.07
CA PHE A 62 -15.02 8.34 -4.04
C PHE A 62 -14.36 8.70 -2.71
N ASN A 63 -14.40 9.97 -2.31
CA ASN A 63 -13.80 10.43 -1.05
C ASN A 63 -14.34 9.65 0.14
N PHE A 64 -15.66 9.42 0.19
CA PHE A 64 -16.27 8.55 1.20
C PHE A 64 -15.70 7.13 1.17
N ALA A 65 -15.70 6.48 0.00
CA ALA A 65 -15.32 5.08 -0.16
C ALA A 65 -13.84 4.82 0.12
N VAL A 66 -12.94 5.76 -0.23
CA VAL A 66 -11.50 5.64 0.02
C VAL A 66 -11.07 6.13 1.41
N SER A 67 -11.95 6.76 2.19
CA SER A 67 -11.59 7.27 3.52
C SER A 67 -11.20 6.16 4.50
N GLY A 68 -10.33 6.46 5.46
CA GLY A 68 -9.83 5.54 6.48
C GLY A 68 -8.46 4.95 6.15
N ASP A 69 -8.11 3.88 6.86
CA ASP A 69 -6.80 3.25 6.76
C ASP A 69 -6.74 2.18 5.67
N TRP A 70 -5.60 2.14 4.98
CA TRP A 70 -5.28 1.19 3.92
C TRP A 70 -3.86 0.66 4.10
N GLN A 71 -3.68 -0.64 4.27
CA GLN A 71 -2.37 -1.28 4.34
C GLN A 71 -1.85 -1.59 2.93
N LEU A 72 -0.63 -1.18 2.62
CA LEU A 72 0.02 -1.52 1.34
C LEU A 72 0.54 -2.95 1.39
N LEU A 73 -0.03 -3.81 0.56
CA LEU A 73 0.41 -5.22 0.47
C LEU A 73 1.40 -5.44 -0.67
N TYR A 74 1.23 -4.73 -1.78
CA TYR A 74 2.04 -4.91 -2.98
C TYR A 74 2.27 -3.58 -3.71
N SER A 75 3.49 -3.39 -4.21
CA SER A 75 3.81 -2.35 -5.19
C SER A 75 4.68 -2.96 -6.29
N THR A 76 4.39 -2.61 -7.54
CA THR A 76 5.22 -3.03 -8.69
C THR A 76 6.59 -2.35 -8.71
N SER A 77 6.77 -1.23 -8.01
CA SER A 77 8.03 -0.48 -7.95
C SER A 77 8.96 -0.96 -6.83
N ARG A 78 8.47 -1.83 -5.92
CA ARG A 78 9.19 -2.16 -4.68
C ARG A 78 10.52 -2.82 -5.00
N LEU A 79 11.59 -2.04 -4.86
CA LEU A 79 12.97 -2.49 -4.94
C LEU A 79 13.30 -3.21 -3.64
N LEU A 80 13.26 -4.54 -3.66
CA LEU A 80 13.67 -5.40 -2.55
C LEU A 80 15.20 -5.43 -2.45
N SER A 81 15.83 -4.29 -2.19
CA SER A 81 17.20 -4.29 -1.64
C SER A 81 17.08 -4.13 -0.14
N PRO A 82 16.92 -5.24 0.62
CA PRO A 82 16.85 -5.16 2.06
C PRO A 82 18.17 -4.58 2.58
N ASP A 83 18.09 -3.41 3.19
CA ASP A 83 19.13 -2.95 4.08
C ASP A 83 19.10 -3.87 5.30
N THR A 84 20.20 -4.58 5.58
CA THR A 84 20.26 -5.55 6.69
C THR A 84 19.96 -4.90 8.03
N ASN A 85 20.16 -3.59 8.12
CA ASN A 85 20.00 -2.82 9.32
C ASN A 85 18.60 -2.21 9.45
N LEU A 86 17.75 -2.30 8.42
CA LEU A 86 16.39 -1.76 8.44
C LEU A 86 15.34 -2.86 8.29
N LYS A 87 14.37 -2.87 9.20
CA LYS A 87 13.15 -3.66 9.08
C LYS A 87 11.95 -2.72 8.98
N VAL A 88 11.30 -2.70 7.83
CA VAL A 88 9.98 -2.05 7.67
C VAL A 88 8.93 -3.06 8.08
N ARG A 89 8.18 -2.75 9.15
CA ARG A 89 7.19 -3.66 9.74
C ARG A 89 5.83 -3.54 9.09
N ASP A 90 5.45 -2.32 8.73
CA ASP A 90 4.11 -2.01 8.28
C ASP A 90 4.14 -0.74 7.42
N ILE A 91 3.33 -0.73 6.37
CA ILE A 91 3.20 0.38 5.43
C ILE A 91 1.70 0.64 5.25
N ARG A 92 1.24 1.83 5.63
CA ARG A 92 -0.16 2.23 5.57
C ARG A 92 -0.34 3.56 4.86
N SER A 93 -1.54 3.79 4.35
CA SER A 93 -2.01 5.06 3.83
C SER A 93 -3.33 5.37 4.49
N ARG A 94 -3.40 6.47 5.22
CA ARG A 94 -4.64 6.97 5.81
C ARG A 94 -5.18 8.09 4.93
N ILE A 95 -6.45 8.00 4.57
CA ILE A 95 -7.11 9.04 3.77
C ILE A 95 -8.23 9.67 4.59
N ASP A 96 -8.24 11.00 4.62
CA ASP A 96 -9.39 11.78 5.04
C ASP A 96 -10.02 12.41 3.80
N GLY A 97 -11.09 11.81 3.30
CA GLY A 97 -11.80 12.28 2.12
C GLY A 97 -12.52 13.61 2.34
N GLY A 98 -12.84 13.97 3.58
CA GLY A 98 -13.47 15.24 3.93
C GLY A 98 -12.47 16.40 3.91
N ALA A 99 -11.30 16.18 4.51
CA ALA A 99 -10.21 17.16 4.54
C ALA A 99 -9.34 17.16 3.26
N ARG A 100 -9.51 16.14 2.39
CA ARG A 100 -8.65 15.87 1.23
C ARG A 100 -7.17 15.72 1.63
N GLU A 101 -6.96 15.00 2.71
CA GLU A 101 -5.63 14.68 3.21
C GLU A 101 -5.30 13.20 3.00
N LEU A 102 -4.05 12.92 2.70
CA LEU A 102 -3.48 11.59 2.56
C LEU A 102 -2.21 11.53 3.40
N VAL A 103 -2.11 10.56 4.30
CA VAL A 103 -0.90 10.34 5.11
C VAL A 103 -0.35 8.96 4.81
N HIS A 104 0.83 8.91 4.21
CA HIS A 104 1.61 7.69 4.08
C HIS A 104 2.40 7.45 5.36
N GLN A 105 2.33 6.24 5.89
CA GLN A 105 2.95 5.86 7.17
C GLN A 105 3.75 4.57 7.01
N ALA A 106 5.00 4.56 7.47
CA ALA A 106 5.83 3.37 7.53
C ALA A 106 6.42 3.18 8.94
N ARG A 107 6.11 2.06 9.57
CA ARG A 107 6.72 1.66 10.86
C ARG A 107 8.05 0.98 10.58
N TRP A 108 9.11 1.41 11.26
CA TRP A 108 10.46 0.92 11.03
C TRP A 108 11.16 0.52 12.33
N GLU A 109 12.08 -0.43 12.21
CA GLU A 109 13.09 -0.77 13.21
C GLU A 109 14.46 -0.69 12.53
N TYR A 110 15.37 0.09 13.10
CA TYR A 110 16.70 0.34 12.57
C TYR A 110 17.75 -0.10 13.57
N ARG A 111 18.79 -0.78 13.08
CA ARG A 111 19.94 -1.26 13.83
C ARG A 111 21.13 -0.39 13.50
N GLU A 112 21.71 0.23 14.50
CA GLU A 112 22.94 0.99 14.30
C GLU A 112 24.15 0.10 14.55
N ASP A 113 24.97 -0.12 13.53
CA ASP A 113 26.28 -0.73 13.70
C ASP A 113 27.20 0.27 14.40
N VAL A 114 27.27 0.16 15.73
CA VAL A 114 28.26 0.91 16.51
C VAL A 114 29.57 0.14 16.41
N THR A 115 30.47 0.62 15.55
CA THR A 115 31.84 0.11 15.48
C THR A 115 32.46 0.09 16.88
N GLY A 116 32.72 -1.11 17.40
CA GLY A 116 33.46 -1.32 18.64
C GLY A 116 32.66 -1.42 19.94
N GLN A 117 31.32 -1.51 19.92
CA GLN A 117 30.53 -1.82 21.14
C GLN A 117 29.59 -3.02 20.93
N ALA A 118 29.52 -3.88 21.94
CA ALA A 118 28.79 -5.15 21.92
C ALA A 118 27.26 -5.01 22.08
N GLU A 119 26.72 -3.80 22.17
CA GLU A 119 25.27 -3.57 22.24
C GLU A 119 24.72 -3.09 20.89
N GLU A 120 23.96 -3.97 20.22
CA GLU A 120 23.11 -3.59 19.09
C GLU A 120 22.08 -2.56 19.56
N LEU A 121 22.30 -1.28 19.25
CA LEU A 121 21.27 -0.27 19.48
C LEU A 121 20.18 -0.44 18.42
N ARG A 122 18.97 -0.73 18.90
CA ARG A 122 17.77 -0.83 18.07
C ARG A 122 16.86 0.35 18.36
N THR A 123 16.55 1.10 17.31
CA THR A 123 15.65 2.23 17.36
C THR A 123 14.43 1.92 16.52
N ARG A 124 13.24 2.24 17.01
CA ARG A 124 11.99 2.13 16.25
C ARG A 124 11.32 3.47 16.15
N GLY A 125 10.52 3.62 15.11
CA GLY A 125 9.74 4.82 14.90
C GLY A 125 8.76 4.71 13.74
N LEU A 126 8.23 5.87 13.40
CA LEU A 126 7.28 6.10 12.34
C LEU A 126 7.89 7.09 11.34
N PHE A 127 7.83 6.74 10.07
CA PHE A 127 8.05 7.68 8.97
C PHE A 127 6.68 8.06 8.41
N GLU A 128 6.41 9.35 8.26
CA GLU A 128 5.14 9.88 7.77
C GLU A 128 5.37 10.87 6.63
N VAL A 129 4.57 10.76 5.58
CA VAL A 129 4.45 11.77 4.53
C VAL A 129 3.02 12.26 4.53
N LYS A 130 2.82 13.47 5.06
CA LYS A 130 1.52 14.15 5.04
C LYS A 130 1.39 14.87 3.70
N CYS A 131 0.29 14.61 3.02
CA CYS A 131 -0.04 15.17 1.73
C CYS A 131 -1.45 15.77 1.76
N SER A 132 -1.65 16.80 0.95
CA SER A 132 -2.96 17.19 0.48
C SER A 132 -3.19 16.62 -0.92
N TYR A 133 -4.44 16.57 -1.36
CA TYR A 133 -4.72 16.23 -2.75
C TYR A 133 -5.86 17.04 -3.36
N ASN A 134 -5.74 17.28 -4.65
CA ASN A 134 -6.82 17.82 -5.48
C ASN A 134 -7.33 16.76 -6.43
N MET A 135 -8.59 16.88 -6.84
CA MET A 135 -9.14 16.06 -7.92
C MET A 135 -8.77 16.65 -9.27
N SER A 136 -8.61 15.80 -10.27
CA SER A 136 -8.43 16.24 -11.65
C SER A 136 -9.66 17.01 -12.14
N GLU A 137 -9.43 18.11 -12.84
CA GLU A 137 -10.48 18.87 -13.53
C GLU A 137 -10.95 18.18 -14.83
N ALA A 138 -10.28 17.11 -15.25
CA ALA A 138 -10.62 16.38 -16.46
C ALA A 138 -11.94 15.60 -16.29
N PRO A 139 -12.99 15.89 -17.10
CA PRO A 139 -14.30 15.25 -16.94
C PRO A 139 -14.30 13.73 -17.15
N SER A 140 -13.32 13.21 -17.88
CA SER A 140 -13.21 11.78 -18.16
C SER A 140 -12.68 10.96 -16.98
N VAL A 141 -12.05 11.61 -15.99
CA VAL A 141 -11.37 10.96 -14.85
C VAL A 141 -11.47 11.82 -13.58
N PRO A 142 -12.70 12.16 -13.13
CA PRO A 142 -12.92 13.12 -12.06
C PRO A 142 -12.38 12.66 -10.70
N THR A 143 -12.14 11.36 -10.51
CA THR A 143 -11.66 10.75 -9.26
C THR A 143 -10.14 10.57 -9.20
N ARG A 144 -9.42 11.07 -10.22
CA ARG A 144 -7.96 11.09 -10.21
C ARG A 144 -7.46 12.11 -9.20
N MET A 145 -6.58 11.68 -8.30
CA MET A 145 -5.95 12.51 -7.29
C MET A 145 -4.63 13.07 -7.82
N ILE A 146 -4.38 14.35 -7.56
CA ILE A 146 -3.11 15.05 -7.75
C ILE A 146 -2.55 15.34 -6.37
N ILE A 147 -1.44 14.70 -6.02
CA ILE A 147 -0.87 14.75 -4.67
C ILE A 147 0.09 15.92 -4.53
N SER A 148 0.03 16.60 -3.39
CA SER A 148 0.99 17.63 -2.99
C SER A 148 1.53 17.29 -1.60
N VAL A 149 2.84 17.24 -1.47
CA VAL A 149 3.49 16.95 -0.20
C VAL A 149 3.48 18.19 0.68
N GLU A 150 2.95 18.06 1.89
CA GLU A 150 2.94 19.13 2.89
C GLU A 150 4.10 18.96 3.87
N GLU A 151 4.35 17.73 4.30
CA GLU A 151 5.32 17.47 5.36
C GLU A 151 5.86 16.04 5.34
N LEU A 152 7.16 15.91 5.60
CA LEU A 152 7.79 14.62 5.89
C LEU A 152 8.25 14.62 7.35
N ARG A 153 7.85 13.61 8.11
CA ARG A 153 8.23 13.43 9.51
C ARG A 153 8.88 12.09 9.74
N LEU A 154 9.92 12.10 10.57
CA LEU A 154 10.56 10.91 11.08
C LEU A 154 10.55 10.99 12.60
N THR A 155 9.73 10.16 13.24
CA THR A 155 9.46 10.24 14.67
C THR A 155 9.81 8.92 15.35
N PRO A 156 10.86 8.88 16.19
CA PRO A 156 11.14 7.74 17.04
C PRO A 156 9.97 7.46 18.01
N GLU A 157 9.76 6.20 18.39
CA GLU A 157 8.80 5.89 19.46
C GLU A 157 9.25 6.53 20.78
N PRO A 158 8.34 6.97 21.68
CA PRO A 158 8.67 7.78 22.86
C PRO A 158 9.73 7.19 23.80
N LEU A 159 9.83 5.86 23.87
CA LEU A 159 10.78 5.14 24.71
C LEU A 159 12.12 4.84 24.02
N ASN A 160 12.20 5.06 22.70
CA ASN A 160 13.43 4.85 21.95
C ASN A 160 14.25 6.14 21.89
N ARG A 161 15.57 5.97 21.94
CA ARG A 161 16.49 7.07 21.69
C ARG A 161 16.43 7.44 20.19
N PRO A 162 16.60 8.73 19.84
CA PRO A 162 16.80 9.10 18.44
C PRO A 162 17.97 8.33 17.83
N PRO A 163 17.92 7.98 16.53
CA PRO A 163 19.06 7.38 15.85
C PRO A 163 20.24 8.35 15.86
N LYS A 164 21.45 7.84 16.11
CA LYS A 164 22.69 8.62 16.05
C LYS A 164 22.98 9.11 14.64
N ASN A 165 22.62 8.32 13.62
CA ASN A 165 22.78 8.69 12.21
C ASN A 165 21.42 8.72 11.48
N PRO A 166 20.68 9.86 11.57
CA PRO A 166 19.38 9.98 10.90
C PRO A 166 19.49 9.91 9.37
N GLU A 167 20.59 10.38 8.77
CA GLU A 167 20.79 10.36 7.31
C GLU A 167 20.89 8.93 6.77
N ALA A 168 21.62 8.06 7.47
CA ALA A 168 21.72 6.65 7.12
C ALA A 168 20.36 5.95 7.20
N LEU A 169 19.56 6.25 8.22
CA LEU A 169 18.19 5.76 8.36
C LEU A 169 17.30 6.25 7.21
N VAL A 170 17.33 7.54 6.87
CA VAL A 170 16.56 8.10 5.76
C VAL A 170 16.95 7.42 4.44
N GLY A 171 18.24 7.25 4.19
CA GLY A 171 18.73 6.53 3.01
C GLY A 171 18.28 5.06 2.98
N ALA A 172 18.23 4.39 4.13
CA ALA A 172 17.71 3.03 4.22
C ALA A 172 16.19 2.98 3.94
N LEU A 173 15.42 3.93 4.49
CA LEU A 173 13.98 4.05 4.24
C LEU A 173 13.67 4.31 2.77
N GLN A 174 14.41 5.22 2.13
CA GLN A 174 14.26 5.53 0.71
C GLN A 174 14.51 4.31 -0.20
N ARG A 175 15.36 3.37 0.22
CA ARG A 175 15.60 2.11 -0.49
C ARG A 175 14.53 1.04 -0.19
N ALA A 176 14.02 1.01 1.03
CA ALA A 176 13.09 -0.04 1.49
C ALA A 176 11.62 0.24 1.17
N LEU A 177 11.26 1.51 0.95
CA LEU A 177 9.91 1.95 0.62
C LEU A 177 9.75 2.17 -0.90
N PRO A 178 8.54 1.98 -1.44
CA PRO A 178 8.24 2.40 -2.81
C PRO A 178 8.49 3.91 -2.97
N LYS A 179 9.05 4.33 -4.11
CA LYS A 179 9.47 5.72 -4.31
C LYS A 179 8.30 6.69 -4.26
N GLU A 180 7.22 6.32 -4.92
CA GLU A 180 5.92 6.98 -4.95
C GLU A 180 5.21 7.01 -3.59
N PHE A 181 5.68 6.23 -2.61
CA PHE A 181 5.20 6.30 -1.23
C PHE A 181 6.09 7.22 -0.39
N PHE A 182 7.40 7.18 -0.60
CA PHE A 182 8.39 7.98 0.12
C PHE A 182 8.37 9.46 -0.29
N ASP A 183 8.16 9.73 -1.57
CA ASP A 183 8.09 11.06 -2.17
C ASP A 183 6.97 11.05 -3.25
N PRO A 184 5.70 11.20 -2.83
CA PRO A 184 4.55 11.19 -3.72
C PRO A 184 4.30 12.56 -4.38
N ASP A 185 5.22 13.52 -4.29
CA ASP A 185 4.91 14.89 -4.73
C ASP A 185 4.59 14.93 -6.23
N GLU A 186 3.56 15.69 -6.60
CA GLU A 186 2.99 15.76 -7.95
C GLU A 186 2.54 14.39 -8.52
N ALA A 187 2.39 13.36 -7.69
CA ALA A 187 1.91 12.07 -8.14
C ALA A 187 0.48 12.18 -8.66
N LEU A 188 0.22 11.53 -9.79
CA LEU A 188 -1.13 11.33 -10.31
C LEU A 188 -1.58 9.92 -9.93
N MET A 189 -2.54 9.83 -9.01
CA MET A 189 -3.06 8.55 -8.52
C MET A 189 -4.47 8.32 -9.07
N ASP A 190 -4.66 7.18 -9.72
CA ASP A 190 -5.95 6.74 -10.23
C ASP A 190 -6.38 5.47 -9.49
N THR A 191 -7.58 5.46 -8.91
CA THR A 191 -8.09 4.24 -8.25
C THR A 191 -8.81 3.40 -9.29
N THR A 192 -8.14 2.35 -9.79
CA THR A 192 -8.63 1.53 -10.92
C THR A 192 -9.56 0.40 -10.49
N TYR A 193 -9.58 0.10 -9.19
CA TYR A 193 -10.53 -0.83 -8.57
C TYR A 193 -10.74 -0.45 -7.10
N LEU A 194 -11.97 -0.51 -6.62
CA LEU A 194 -12.32 -0.27 -5.23
C LEU A 194 -13.50 -1.14 -4.80
N ASP A 195 -13.26 -1.97 -3.79
CA ASP A 195 -14.29 -2.65 -3.02
C ASP A 195 -14.12 -2.32 -1.51
N PRO A 196 -15.00 -2.81 -0.61
CA PRO A 196 -14.89 -2.53 0.83
C PRO A 196 -13.57 -2.96 1.49
N GLN A 197 -12.85 -3.94 0.94
CA GLN A 197 -11.62 -4.53 1.47
C GLN A 197 -10.38 -4.23 0.64
N VAL A 198 -10.47 -4.14 -0.68
CA VAL A 198 -9.35 -4.04 -1.62
C VAL A 198 -9.44 -2.75 -2.42
N ARG A 199 -8.31 -2.08 -2.56
CA ARG A 199 -8.16 -0.91 -3.40
C ARG A 199 -6.93 -1.05 -4.27
N LEU A 200 -7.11 -0.87 -5.58
CA LEU A 200 -6.02 -0.81 -6.55
C LEU A 200 -5.79 0.65 -6.95
N VAL A 201 -4.53 1.06 -6.90
CA VAL A 201 -4.12 2.39 -7.36
C VAL A 201 -3.08 2.24 -8.45
N CYS A 202 -3.33 2.91 -9.58
CA CYS A 202 -2.39 3.07 -10.67
C CYS A 202 -1.82 4.49 -10.63
N TYR A 203 -0.49 4.58 -10.67
CA TYR A 203 0.21 5.85 -10.79
C TYR A 203 0.39 6.21 -12.26
N LEU A 204 0.15 7.48 -12.54
CA LEU A 204 0.19 8.07 -13.87
C LEU A 204 1.19 9.24 -13.91
N GLY A 205 1.29 9.89 -15.06
CA GLY A 205 2.18 11.03 -15.24
C GLY A 205 3.62 10.61 -15.54
N LYS A 206 4.59 11.50 -15.28
CA LYS A 206 5.99 11.29 -15.68
C LYS A 206 6.82 10.53 -14.65
N ARG A 207 6.57 10.74 -13.34
CA ARG A 207 7.43 10.22 -12.26
C ARG A 207 7.25 8.71 -12.03
N PHE A 208 5.99 8.26 -11.97
CA PHE A 208 5.63 6.94 -11.45
C PHE A 208 4.70 6.16 -12.41
N ALA A 209 4.78 6.46 -13.72
CA ALA A 209 3.90 5.90 -14.73
C ALA A 209 3.86 4.36 -14.68
N GLY A 210 2.67 3.80 -14.56
CA GLY A 210 2.44 2.35 -14.60
C GLY A 210 2.79 1.62 -13.30
N VAL A 211 3.16 2.34 -12.23
CA VAL A 211 3.28 1.71 -10.91
C VAL A 211 1.89 1.37 -10.39
N ARG A 212 1.73 0.16 -9.84
CA ARG A 212 0.48 -0.31 -9.27
C ARG A 212 0.66 -0.67 -7.82
N HIS A 213 -0.23 -0.15 -6.98
CA HIS A 213 -0.35 -0.51 -5.58
C HIS A 213 -1.60 -1.34 -5.35
N VAL A 214 -1.44 -2.39 -4.53
CA VAL A 214 -2.55 -3.13 -3.95
C VAL A 214 -2.62 -2.80 -2.48
N TYR A 215 -3.74 -2.22 -2.08
CA TYR A 215 -4.05 -1.94 -0.69
C TYR A 215 -5.16 -2.86 -0.20
N CYS A 216 -5.10 -3.21 1.08
CA CYS A 216 -6.24 -3.80 1.79
C CYS A 216 -6.64 -2.96 3.00
N ARG A 217 -7.89 -3.07 3.44
CA ARG A 217 -8.25 -2.60 4.77
C ARG A 217 -7.44 -3.39 5.81
N PRO A 218 -6.82 -2.73 6.79
CA PRO A 218 -6.19 -3.46 7.88
C PRO A 218 -7.27 -4.27 8.61
N GLU A 219 -6.93 -5.49 9.02
CA GLU A 219 -7.77 -6.21 9.98
C GLU A 219 -7.89 -5.35 11.23
N PRO A 220 -9.06 -5.30 11.89
CA PRO A 220 -9.17 -4.62 13.17
C PRO A 220 -8.07 -5.17 14.07
N GLU A 221 -7.19 -4.29 14.56
CA GLU A 221 -6.14 -4.68 15.50
C GLU A 221 -6.86 -5.39 16.65
N LYS A 222 -6.69 -6.72 16.78
CA LYS A 222 -7.05 -7.40 18.01
C LYS A 222 -6.30 -6.64 19.08
N GLU A 223 -7.00 -6.03 20.03
CA GLU A 223 -6.40 -5.37 21.17
C GLU A 223 -5.41 -6.37 21.80
N VAL A 224 -4.13 -6.23 21.47
CA VAL A 224 -3.07 -6.90 22.20
C VAL A 224 -3.11 -6.20 23.53
N GLU A 225 -3.62 -6.91 24.55
CA GLU A 225 -3.71 -6.47 25.93
C GLU A 225 -2.51 -5.57 26.24
N ARG A 226 -2.79 -4.26 26.37
CA ARG A 226 -1.80 -3.31 26.87
C ARG A 226 -1.36 -3.88 28.19
N TRP A 227 -0.08 -4.21 28.29
CA TRP A 227 0.56 -4.58 29.54
C TRP A 227 0.23 -3.50 30.55
N SER A 228 -0.70 -3.81 31.45
CA SER A 228 -0.85 -3.09 32.70
C SER A 228 0.39 -3.42 33.52
N THR A 229 1.46 -2.62 33.39
CA THR A 229 2.33 -2.43 34.54
C THR A 229 1.55 -1.55 35.50
N SER A 230 0.69 -2.18 36.29
CA SER A 230 0.24 -1.62 37.55
C SER A 230 1.46 -1.44 38.44
N GLU A 231 1.70 -0.18 38.81
CA GLU A 231 2.51 0.21 39.96
C GLU A 231 1.97 -0.39 41.26
#